data_AF-A0A376ADY9-F1
#
_entry.id   AF-A0A376ADY9-F1
#
_cell.length_a   1.000
_cell.length_b   1.000
_cell.length_c   1.000
_cell.angle_alpha   90.00
_cell.angle_beta   90.00
_cell.angle_gamma   90.00
#
_symmetry.space_group_name_H-M   'P 1'
#
loop_
_entity.id
_entity.type
_entity.pdbx_description
1 polymer ?
#
loop_
_entity_poly.entity_id
_entity_poly.type
_entity_poly.pdbx_seq_one_letter_code
_entity_poly.pdbx_strand_id
1 'polypeptide(L)'
;MSADNKEVVRRFNIEVIQNGIETEFQALMAPHFINHAAPQGMPNGPESMWNTFQNVLRPALSNLTVAIHDQIAEGWGLNTLSNVLAALAKA
;
A
#
# COMPACT_ATOMS: atom_id res chain seq x y z
N MET A 1 20.43 -2.67 5.15
CA MET A 1 19.41 -3.70 4.88
C MET A 1 18.16 -3.49 5.74
N SER A 2 18.12 -3.69 7.07
CA SER A 2 16.83 -3.56 7.80
C SER A 2 16.21 -2.15 7.82
N ALA A 3 17.00 -1.09 7.93
CA ALA A 3 16.51 0.29 7.90
C ALA A 3 15.93 0.68 6.52
N ASP A 4 16.55 0.16 5.44
CA ASP A 4 16.15 0.49 4.07
C ASP A 4 14.78 -0.12 3.73
N ASN A 5 14.52 -1.35 4.16
CA ASN A 5 13.25 -2.05 3.91
C ASN A 5 12.10 -1.38 4.65
N LYS A 6 12.34 -0.97 5.91
CA LYS A 6 11.35 -0.28 6.74
C LYS A 6 10.94 1.04 6.11
N GLU A 7 11.92 1.82 5.64
CA GLU A 7 11.67 3.10 4.98
C GLU A 7 10.89 2.94 3.67
N VAL A 8 11.23 1.94 2.85
CA VAL A 8 10.48 1.63 1.62
C VAL A 8 9.00 1.35 1.93
N VAL A 9 8.71 0.51 2.93
CA VAL A 9 7.33 0.18 3.30
C VAL A 9 6.63 1.35 3.99
N ARG A 10 7.36 2.19 4.75
CA ARG A 10 6.82 3.42 5.33
C ARG A 10 6.39 4.39 4.22
N ARG A 11 7.25 4.63 3.22
CA ARG A 11 6.91 5.44 2.04
C ARG A 11 5.74 4.87 1.26
N PHE A 12 5.66 3.56 1.09
CA PHE A 12 4.50 2.95 0.44
C PHE A 12 3.20 3.23 1.21
N ASN A 13 3.18 3.05 2.52
CA ASN A 13 1.99 3.33 3.33
C ASN A 13 1.58 4.82 3.29
N ILE A 14 2.53 5.74 3.35
CA ILE A 14 2.23 7.17 3.37
C ILE A 14 1.99 7.72 1.96
N GLU A 15 2.94 7.58 1.05
CA GLU A 15 2.84 8.24 -0.25
C GLU A 15 1.84 7.55 -1.18
N VAL A 16 1.77 6.21 -1.15
CA VAL A 16 0.86 5.46 -2.03
C VAL A 16 -0.52 5.30 -1.41
N ILE A 17 -0.61 4.72 -0.20
CA ILE A 17 -1.92 4.39 0.39
C ILE A 17 -2.60 5.65 0.93
N GLN A 18 -1.91 6.48 1.71
CA GLN A 18 -2.50 7.71 2.25
C GLN A 18 -2.69 8.77 1.16
N ASN A 19 -1.59 9.21 0.55
CA ASN A 19 -1.57 10.40 -0.31
C ASN A 19 -1.98 10.12 -1.77
N GLY A 20 -1.85 8.89 -2.25
CA GLY A 20 -2.28 8.52 -3.60
C GLY A 20 -1.36 8.94 -4.71
N ILE A 21 -0.07 9.02 -4.41
CA ILE A 21 0.94 9.48 -5.36
C ILE A 21 1.32 8.32 -6.28
N GLU A 22 0.83 8.35 -7.52
CA GLU A 22 1.10 7.32 -8.53
C GLU A 22 2.58 7.19 -8.87
N THR A 23 3.29 8.31 -8.95
CA THR A 23 4.73 8.30 -9.27
C THR A 23 5.55 7.58 -8.19
N GLU A 24 5.12 7.66 -6.92
CA GLU A 24 5.73 6.94 -5.81
C GLU A 24 5.40 5.44 -5.89
N PHE A 25 4.19 5.08 -6.30
CA PHE A 25 3.85 3.68 -6.58
C PHE A 25 4.75 3.10 -7.67
N GLN A 26 4.90 3.80 -8.80
CA GLN A 26 5.74 3.36 -9.91
C GLN A 26 7.22 3.26 -9.51
N ALA A 27 7.71 4.17 -8.66
CA ALA A 27 9.09 4.15 -8.18
C ALA A 27 9.38 3.02 -7.17
N LEU A 28 8.41 2.67 -6.34
CA LEU A 28 8.58 1.67 -5.28
C LEU A 28 8.26 0.25 -5.75
N MET A 29 7.47 0.08 -6.81
CA MET A 29 7.01 -1.24 -7.23
C MET A 29 7.95 -1.96 -8.20
N ALA A 30 8.32 -3.19 -7.84
CA ALA A 30 9.03 -4.08 -8.73
C ALA A 30 8.13 -4.52 -9.91
N PRO A 31 8.66 -4.62 -11.16
CA PRO A 31 7.90 -5.09 -12.32
C PRO A 31 7.29 -6.50 -12.16
N HIS A 32 7.92 -7.34 -11.34
CA HIS A 32 7.51 -8.72 -11.08
C HIS A 32 6.85 -8.89 -9.70
N PHE A 33 6.32 -7.82 -9.13
CA PHE A 33 5.59 -7.88 -7.86
C PHE A 33 4.37 -8.79 -7.94
N ILE A 34 4.11 -9.51 -6.84
CA ILE A 34 2.97 -10.40 -6.66
C ILE A 34 2.24 -10.02 -5.38
N ASN A 35 0.97 -9.63 -5.50
CA ASN A 35 0.04 -9.46 -4.39
C ASN A 35 -0.54 -10.82 -3.99
N HIS A 36 0.07 -11.48 -2.99
CA HIS A 36 -0.42 -12.76 -2.47
C HIS A 36 -1.78 -12.68 -1.76
N ALA A 37 -2.28 -11.46 -1.46
CA ALA A 37 -3.60 -11.24 -0.87
C ALA A 37 -4.68 -10.91 -1.93
N ALA A 38 -4.34 -10.91 -3.22
CA ALA A 38 -5.33 -10.71 -4.28
C ALA A 38 -6.41 -11.79 -4.25
N PRO A 39 -7.70 -11.46 -4.47
CA PRO A 39 -8.76 -12.44 -4.55
C PRO A 39 -8.50 -13.51 -5.61
N GLN A 40 -8.97 -14.74 -5.38
CA GLN A 40 -8.83 -15.83 -6.34
C GLN A 40 -9.47 -15.47 -7.68
N GLY A 41 -8.74 -15.69 -8.78
CA GLY A 41 -9.20 -15.39 -10.14
C GLY A 41 -8.96 -13.95 -10.60
N MET A 42 -8.48 -13.06 -9.73
CA MET A 42 -8.06 -11.71 -10.11
C MET A 42 -6.57 -11.67 -10.49
N PRO A 43 -6.15 -10.79 -11.41
CA PRO A 43 -4.72 -10.52 -11.62
C PRO A 43 -4.08 -10.06 -10.30
N ASN A 44 -2.87 -10.52 -10.02
CA ASN A 44 -2.16 -10.24 -8.77
C ASN A 44 -0.89 -9.38 -8.96
N GLY A 45 -0.69 -8.82 -10.16
CA GLY A 45 0.43 -7.94 -10.46
C GLY A 45 0.25 -6.50 -9.94
N PRO A 46 1.27 -5.63 -10.13
CA PRO A 46 1.26 -4.26 -9.65
C PRO A 46 0.12 -3.42 -10.26
N GLU A 47 -0.20 -3.62 -11.55
CA GLU A 47 -1.31 -2.91 -12.21
C GLU A 47 -2.65 -3.17 -11.51
N SER A 48 -2.92 -4.42 -11.12
CA SER A 48 -4.14 -4.80 -10.39
C SER A 48 -4.20 -4.17 -9.00
N MET A 49 -3.07 -4.09 -8.31
CA MET A 49 -2.97 -3.41 -7.02
C MET A 49 -3.26 -1.91 -7.16
N TRP A 50 -2.66 -1.25 -8.15
CA TRP A 50 -2.92 0.17 -8.40
C TRP A 50 -4.39 0.42 -8.77
N ASN A 51 -4.98 -0.43 -9.61
CA ASN A 51 -6.40 -0.39 -9.95
C ASN A 51 -7.30 -0.46 -8.71
N THR A 52 -6.93 -1.28 -7.71
CA THR A 52 -7.66 -1.34 -6.44
C THR A 52 -7.61 0.00 -5.70
N PHE A 53 -6.44 0.65 -5.64
CA PHE A 53 -6.34 1.97 -5.00
C PHE A 53 -7.14 3.04 -5.75
N GLN A 54 -6.99 3.11 -7.07
CA GLN A 54 -7.56 4.18 -7.89
C GLN A 54 -9.07 4.04 -8.08
N ASN A 55 -9.56 2.82 -8.32
CA ASN A 55 -10.93 2.60 -8.80
C ASN A 55 -11.85 1.96 -7.74
N VAL A 56 -11.30 1.51 -6.61
CA VAL A 56 -12.10 0.92 -5.51
C VAL A 56 -11.91 1.70 -4.20
N LEU A 57 -10.68 1.82 -3.71
CA LEU A 57 -10.41 2.39 -2.39
C LEU A 57 -10.70 3.89 -2.35
N ARG A 58 -10.10 4.68 -3.26
CA ARG A 58 -10.22 6.15 -3.27
C ARG A 58 -11.61 6.68 -3.63
N PRO A 59 -12.37 6.05 -4.52
CA PRO A 59 -13.76 6.45 -4.76
C PRO A 59 -14.66 6.19 -3.55
N ALA A 60 -14.35 5.16 -2.75
CA ALA A 60 -15.16 4.80 -1.58
C ALA A 60 -14.76 5.57 -0.31
N LEU A 61 -13.48 5.94 -0.17
CA LEU A 61 -12.90 6.50 1.04
C LEU A 61 -12.19 7.83 0.79
N SER A 62 -12.44 8.80 1.65
CA SER A 62 -11.79 10.12 1.67
C SER A 62 -11.04 10.34 2.99
N ASN A 63 -10.08 11.28 3.00
CA ASN A 63 -9.28 11.63 4.18
C ASN A 63 -8.58 10.42 4.82
N LEU A 64 -8.08 9.51 3.98
CA LEU A 64 -7.26 8.37 4.40
C LEU A 64 -6.06 8.87 5.20
N THR A 65 -5.85 8.30 6.39
CA THR A 65 -4.71 8.56 7.28
C THR A 65 -4.16 7.23 7.77
N VAL A 66 -2.84 7.05 7.69
CA VAL A 66 -2.16 5.83 8.13
C VAL A 66 -1.28 6.15 9.35
N ALA A 67 -1.56 5.49 10.47
CA ALA A 67 -0.73 5.54 11.67
C ALA A 67 0.02 4.22 11.84
N ILE A 68 1.34 4.24 11.61
CA ILE A 68 2.21 3.06 11.78
C ILE A 68 2.63 2.99 13.25
N HIS A 69 2.33 1.87 13.91
CA HIS A 69 2.66 1.63 15.32
C HIS A 69 3.99 0.89 15.47
N ASP A 70 4.22 -0.12 14.63
CA ASP A 70 5.44 -0.91 14.67
C ASP A 70 5.78 -1.50 13.29
N GLN A 71 7.08 -1.76 13.08
CA GLN A 71 7.61 -2.46 11.93
C GLN A 71 8.70 -3.45 12.37
N ILE A 72 8.44 -4.74 12.14
CA ILE A 72 9.33 -5.85 12.51
C ILE A 72 9.90 -6.46 11.24
N ALA A 73 11.23 -6.44 11.11
CA ALA A 73 11.96 -7.03 9.98
C ALA A 73 12.58 -8.36 10.41
N GLU A 74 12.22 -9.45 9.74
CA GLU A 74 12.68 -10.81 10.03
C GLU A 74 13.06 -11.53 8.75
N GLY A 75 14.32 -11.96 8.66
CA GLY A 75 14.88 -12.53 7.44
C GLY A 75 14.69 -11.58 6.25
N TRP A 76 13.86 -11.99 5.29
CA TRP A 76 13.54 -11.25 4.06
C TRP A 76 12.23 -10.49 4.14
N GLY A 77 11.42 -10.71 5.19
CA GLY A 77 10.09 -10.15 5.33
C GLY A 77 10.06 -8.90 6.22
N LEU A 78 9.01 -8.10 6.05
CA LEU A 78 8.66 -7.00 6.94
C LEU A 78 7.18 -7.06 7.29
N ASN A 79 6.89 -7.08 8.58
CA ASN A 79 5.53 -6.95 9.11
C ASN A 79 5.32 -5.51 9.61
N THR A 80 4.20 -4.90 9.25
CA THR A 80 3.82 -3.55 9.71
C THR A 80 2.48 -3.63 10.42
N LEU A 81 2.43 -3.12 11.66
CA LEU A 81 1.18 -2.92 12.39
C LEU A 81 0.76 -1.45 12.22
N SER A 82 -0.40 -1.22 11.64
CA SER A 82 -0.93 0.14 11.43
C SER A 82 -2.43 0.23 11.65
N ASN A 83 -2.89 1.43 11.97
CA ASN A 83 -4.29 1.81 11.84
C ASN A 83 -4.47 2.60 10.54
N VAL A 84 -5.55 2.30 9.82
CA VAL A 84 -6.00 3.07 8.66
C VAL A 84 -7.34 3.71 9.02
N LEU A 85 -7.37 5.04 9.09
CA LEU A 85 -8.57 5.82 9.35
C LEU A 85 -9.00 6.50 8.06
N ALA A 86 -10.30 6.49 7.78
CA ALA A 86 -10.88 7.15 6.62
C ALA A 86 -12.33 7.53 6.87
N ALA A 87 -12.81 8.52 6.12
CA ALA A 87 -14.23 8.84 6.03
C ALA A 87 -14.82 8.21 4.77
N LEU A 88 -16.10 7.82 4.81
CA LEU A 88 -16.82 7.45 3.58
C LEU A 88 -16.87 8.66 2.64
N ALA A 89 -16.55 8.45 1.38
CA ALA A 89 -16.73 9.48 0.36
C ALA A 89 -18.23 9.78 0.21
N LYS A 90 -18.58 11.07 0.08
CA LYS A 90 -19.95 11.46 -0.25
C LYS A 90 -20.21 11.09 -1.71
N ALA A 91 -21.29 10.36 -1.95
CA ALA A 91 -21.79 10.03 -3.27
C ALA A 91 -22.30 11.28 -4.01
#